data_AF-A0A4R4YMY5-F1
#
_entry.id   AF-A0A4R4YMY5-F1
#
_cell.length_a   1.000
_cell.length_b   1.000
_cell.length_c   1.000
_cell.angle_alpha   90.00
_cell.angle_beta   90.00
_cell.angle_gamma   90.00
#
_symmetry.space_group_name_H-M   'P 1'
#
loop_
_entity.id
_entity.type
_entity.pdbx_description
1 polymer ?
#
loop_
_entity_poly.entity_id
_entity_poly.type
_entity_poly.pdbx_seq_one_letter_code
_entity_poly.pdbx_strand_id
1 'polypeptide(L)'
;MSDEPKFLRLTVELTVEVLDMEALQAAALAEIRHPDADLSDEERTEQAELVASDDTGASALQWLIEPDHVLQLVDHIGEIEPREAVLGVEPSEGLSEEDDEEHDHA
;
A
#
# COMPACT_ATOMS: atom_id res chain seq x y z
N MET A 1 12.82 -37.91 3.65
CA MET A 1 12.72 -36.61 4.34
C MET A 1 11.30 -36.15 4.14
N SER A 2 10.59 -35.77 5.20
CA SER A 2 9.23 -35.26 5.04
C SER A 2 9.33 -33.96 4.24
N ASP A 3 8.81 -33.96 3.02
CA ASP A 3 8.60 -32.75 2.21
C ASP A 3 7.42 -31.99 2.81
N GLU A 4 7.64 -31.49 4.02
CA GLU A 4 6.68 -30.67 4.72
C GLU A 4 6.77 -29.26 4.13
N PRO A 5 5.64 -28.64 3.76
CA PRO A 5 5.64 -27.34 3.12
C PRO A 5 6.31 -26.30 4.05
N LYS A 6 7.24 -25.53 3.48
CA LYS A 6 7.95 -24.47 4.20
C LYS A 6 7.26 -23.14 3.91
N PHE A 7 6.80 -22.49 4.97
CA PHE A 7 6.14 -21.20 4.89
C PHE A 7 7.06 -20.12 5.47
N LEU A 8 7.17 -19.02 4.77
CA LEU A 8 7.87 -17.82 5.22
C LEU A 8 6.84 -16.69 5.30
N ARG A 9 6.86 -15.92 6.39
CA ARG A 9 6.06 -14.70 6.53
C ARG A 9 6.99 -13.51 6.37
N LEU A 10 6.70 -12.69 5.36
CA LEU A 10 7.41 -11.43 5.09
C LEU A 10 6.62 -10.30 5.73
N THR A 11 7.30 -9.40 6.43
CA THR A 11 6.74 -8.13 6.92
C THR A 11 7.47 -7.02 6.20
N VAL A 12 6.72 -6.13 5.54
CA VAL A 12 7.26 -4.98 4.82
C VAL A 12 6.78 -3.73 5.54
N GLU A 13 7.71 -2.86 5.88
CA GLU A 13 7.44 -1.52 6.37
C GLU A 13 7.90 -0.53 5.29
N LEU A 14 7.01 0.36 4.88
CA LEU A 14 7.25 1.32 3.81
C LEU A 14 6.75 2.70 4.25
N THR A 15 7.65 3.66 4.28
CA THR A 15 7.32 5.08 4.45
C THR A 15 7.45 5.77 3.09
N VAL A 16 6.43 6.49 2.67
CA VAL A 16 6.42 7.28 1.43
C VAL A 16 6.21 8.75 1.75
N GLU A 17 6.88 9.61 0.99
CA GLU A 17 6.63 11.05 1.02
C GLU A 17 5.60 11.40 -0.06
N VAL A 18 4.51 12.08 0.32
CA VAL A 18 3.50 12.56 -0.63
C VAL A 18 3.95 13.91 -1.18
N LEU A 19 4.40 13.92 -2.44
CA LEU A 19 4.91 15.13 -3.09
C LEU A 19 3.81 16.02 -3.69
N ASP A 20 2.66 15.44 -4.02
CA ASP A 20 1.50 16.13 -4.60
C ASP A 20 0.20 15.46 -4.11
N MET A 21 -0.45 16.11 -3.15
CA MET A 21 -1.67 15.61 -2.53
C MET A 21 -2.86 15.62 -3.49
N GLU A 22 -2.97 16.67 -4.31
CA GLU A 22 -4.10 16.80 -5.25
C GLU A 22 -4.03 15.72 -6.32
N ALA A 23 -2.83 15.45 -6.86
CA ALA A 23 -2.62 14.36 -7.81
C ALA A 23 -2.93 12.99 -7.20
N LEU A 24 -2.51 12.75 -5.95
CA LEU A 24 -2.77 11.51 -5.22
C LEU A 24 -4.28 11.27 -5.03
N GLN A 25 -5.01 12.28 -4.53
CA GLN A 25 -6.46 12.20 -4.36
C GLN A 25 -7.18 12.02 -5.71
N ALA A 26 -6.75 12.73 -6.76
CA ALA A 26 -7.34 12.60 -8.09
C ALA A 26 -7.18 11.18 -8.67
N ALA A 27 -6.02 10.55 -8.45
CA ALA A 27 -5.79 9.16 -8.85
C ALA A 27 -6.73 8.20 -8.11
N ALA A 28 -6.84 8.32 -6.78
CA ALA A 28 -7.75 7.49 -6.00
C ALA A 28 -9.23 7.69 -6.39
N LEU A 29 -9.64 8.92 -6.66
CA LEU A 29 -10.98 9.23 -7.16
C LEU A 29 -11.25 8.63 -8.56
N ALA A 30 -10.22 8.46 -9.38
CA ALA A 30 -10.35 7.78 -10.66
C ALA A 30 -10.62 6.28 -10.47
N GLU A 31 -9.93 5.63 -9.53
CA GLU A 31 -10.15 4.22 -9.17
C GLU A 31 -11.54 4.00 -8.57
N ILE A 32 -11.97 4.84 -7.62
CA ILE A 32 -13.33 4.79 -7.05
C ILE A 32 -14.39 4.91 -8.16
N ARG A 33 -14.12 5.73 -9.18
CA ARG A 33 -15.03 5.94 -10.31
C ARG A 33 -14.88 4.88 -11.41
N HIS A 34 -13.96 3.94 -11.29
CA HIS A 34 -13.78 2.89 -12.28
C HIS A 34 -15.03 2.00 -12.35
N PRO A 35 -15.48 1.56 -13.54
CA PRO A 35 -16.65 0.70 -13.67
C PRO A 35 -16.45 -0.69 -13.07
N ASP A 36 -15.20 -1.14 -12.94
CA ASP A 36 -14.87 -2.44 -12.35
C ASP A 36 -14.70 -2.38 -10.82
N ALA A 37 -14.77 -1.18 -10.21
CA ALA A 37 -14.85 -1.07 -8.77
C ALA A 37 -16.20 -1.65 -8.30
N ASP A 38 -16.15 -2.69 -7.47
CA ASP A 38 -17.31 -3.36 -6.90
C ASP A 38 -17.96 -2.51 -5.79
N LEU A 39 -18.48 -1.35 -6.20
CA LEU A 39 -19.14 -0.36 -5.36
C LEU A 39 -20.48 0.01 -5.97
N SER A 40 -21.51 0.10 -5.12
CA SER A 40 -22.75 0.79 -5.45
C SER A 40 -22.54 2.30 -5.62
N ASP A 41 -23.50 3.00 -6.23
CA ASP A 41 -23.44 4.45 -6.41
C ASP A 41 -23.37 5.22 -5.07
N GLU A 42 -24.01 4.69 -4.03
CA GLU A 42 -23.99 5.26 -2.67
C GLU A 42 -22.60 5.09 -2.06
N GLU A 43 -22.05 3.86 -2.05
CA GLU A 43 -20.72 3.59 -1.54
C GLU A 43 -19.64 4.38 -2.30
N ARG A 44 -19.78 4.52 -3.62
CA ARG A 44 -18.89 5.33 -4.45
C ARG A 44 -18.86 6.79 -4.03
N THR A 45 -20.02 7.34 -3.68
CA THR A 45 -20.12 8.73 -3.20
C THR A 45 -19.45 8.86 -1.83
N GLU A 46 -19.75 7.95 -0.90
CA GLU A 46 -19.14 7.95 0.44
C GLU A 46 -17.62 7.81 0.38
N GLN A 47 -17.10 6.88 -0.42
CA GLN A 47 -15.66 6.67 -0.58
C GLN A 47 -14.98 7.88 -1.22
N ALA A 48 -15.61 8.50 -2.22
CA ALA A 48 -15.09 9.71 -2.83
C ALA A 48 -15.03 10.89 -1.84
N GLU A 49 -16.04 11.03 -0.96
CA GLU A 49 -16.04 12.04 0.10
C GLU A 49 -14.94 11.76 1.14
N LEU A 50 -14.75 10.50 1.55
CA LEU A 50 -13.68 10.11 2.46
C LEU A 50 -12.30 10.51 1.91
N VAL A 51 -12.01 10.13 0.65
CA VAL A 51 -10.74 10.49 -0.01
C VAL A 51 -10.58 12.00 -0.14
N ALA A 52 -11.64 12.73 -0.49
CA ALA A 52 -11.58 14.18 -0.66
C ALA A 52 -11.42 14.95 0.66
N SER A 53 -11.89 14.38 1.78
CA SER A 53 -11.79 14.97 3.11
C SER A 53 -10.52 14.61 3.88
N ASP A 54 -9.73 13.67 3.36
CA ASP A 54 -8.51 13.20 3.99
C ASP A 54 -7.28 14.01 3.54
N ASP A 55 -6.80 14.86 4.44
CA ASP A 55 -5.61 15.69 4.23
C ASP A 55 -4.29 14.92 4.40
N THR A 56 -4.32 13.66 4.86
CA THR A 56 -3.12 12.83 5.06
C THR A 56 -2.75 12.00 3.84
N GLY A 57 -3.71 11.79 2.92
CA GLY A 57 -3.55 10.93 1.75
C GLY A 57 -3.61 9.43 2.03
N ALA A 58 -3.80 9.02 3.29
CA ALA A 58 -3.90 7.61 3.67
C ALA A 58 -5.08 6.90 3.00
N SER A 59 -6.24 7.56 2.97
CA SER A 59 -7.46 7.08 2.32
C SER A 59 -7.29 6.95 0.82
N ALA A 60 -6.52 7.86 0.20
CA ALA A 60 -6.19 7.78 -1.23
C ALA A 60 -5.26 6.59 -1.51
N LEU A 61 -4.20 6.40 -0.71
CA LEU A 61 -3.29 5.27 -0.85
C LEU A 61 -3.98 3.92 -0.64
N GLN A 62 -4.94 3.83 0.27
CA GLN A 62 -5.72 2.62 0.48
C GLN A 62 -6.46 2.17 -0.81
N TRP A 63 -6.89 3.12 -1.64
CA TRP A 63 -7.52 2.84 -2.93
C TRP A 63 -6.53 2.48 -4.04
N LEU A 64 -5.31 2.99 -3.96
CA LEU A 64 -4.31 2.85 -5.02
C LEU A 64 -3.41 1.63 -4.85
N ILE A 65 -3.34 1.05 -3.66
CA ILE A 65 -2.47 -0.10 -3.39
C ILE A 65 -3.32 -1.37 -3.23
N GLU A 66 -3.20 -2.27 -4.20
CA GLU A 66 -3.81 -3.59 -4.16
C GLU A 66 -2.87 -4.64 -3.52
N PRO A 67 -3.41 -5.74 -2.96
CA PRO A 67 -2.62 -6.88 -2.49
C PRO A 67 -1.67 -7.43 -3.55
N ASP A 68 -2.07 -7.39 -4.82
CA ASP A 68 -1.27 -7.84 -5.96
C ASP A 68 0.04 -7.06 -6.10
N HIS A 69 0.08 -5.78 -5.72
CA HIS A 69 1.33 -5.01 -5.68
C HIS A 69 2.34 -5.59 -4.67
N VAL A 70 1.86 -6.18 -3.56
CA VAL A 70 2.72 -6.84 -2.57
C VAL A 70 3.20 -8.19 -3.11
N LEU A 71 2.34 -8.93 -3.83
CA LEU A 71 2.71 -10.20 -4.45
C LEU A 71 3.82 -10.02 -5.50
N GLN A 72 3.83 -8.89 -6.22
CA GLN A 72 4.87 -8.55 -7.18
C GLN A 72 6.28 -8.48 -6.56
N LEU A 73 6.41 -8.27 -5.25
CA LEU A 73 7.72 -8.27 -4.57
C LEU A 73 8.45 -9.59 -4.71
N VAL A 74 7.74 -10.71 -4.85
CA VAL A 74 8.34 -12.06 -4.94
C VAL A 74 8.14 -12.71 -6.31
N ASP A 75 7.39 -12.09 -7.21
CA ASP A 75 7.07 -12.62 -8.55
C ASP A 75 8.33 -12.91 -9.39
N HIS A 76 9.44 -12.23 -9.10
CA HIS A 76 10.72 -12.45 -9.75
C HIS A 76 11.49 -13.70 -9.29
N ILE A 77 11.02 -14.42 -8.26
CA ILE A 77 11.68 -15.58 -7.67
C ILE A 77 10.93 -16.85 -8.07
N GLY A 78 11.46 -17.60 -9.04
CA GLY A 78 10.78 -18.76 -9.65
C GLY A 78 10.50 -19.93 -8.70
N GLU A 79 11.20 -20.00 -7.55
CA GLU A 79 11.00 -21.03 -6.53
C GLU A 79 9.96 -20.63 -5.45
N ILE A 80 9.35 -19.45 -5.53
CA ILE A 80 8.35 -18.96 -4.58
C ILE A 80 6.98 -18.90 -5.27
N GLU A 81 6.00 -19.54 -4.64
CA GLU A 81 4.59 -19.41 -5.01
C GLU A 81 3.89 -18.52 -3.95
N PRO A 82 3.45 -17.31 -4.31
CA PRO A 82 2.73 -16.44 -3.39
C PRO A 82 1.38 -17.07 -2.99
N ARG A 83 0.99 -16.94 -1.71
CA ARG A 83 -0.22 -17.58 -1.17
C ARG A 83 -1.27 -16.60 -0.67
N GLU A 84 -0.85 -15.57 0.04
CA GLU A 84 -1.72 -14.56 0.63
C GLU A 84 -0.92 -13.26 0.80
N ALA A 85 -1.56 -12.13 0.55
CA ALA A 85 -1.06 -10.81 0.89
C ALA A 85 -2.12 -10.06 1.69
N VAL A 86 -1.71 -9.47 2.81
CA VAL A 86 -2.53 -8.56 3.61
C VAL A 86 -1.80 -7.23 3.68
N LEU A 87 -2.48 -6.15 3.32
CA LEU A 87 -1.95 -4.80 3.33
C LEU A 87 -2.70 -3.97 4.37
N GLY A 88 -1.96 -3.22 5.19
CA GLY A 88 -2.49 -2.16 6.04
C GLY A 88 -1.85 -0.83 5.66
N VAL A 89 -2.64 0.24 5.61
CA VAL A 89 -2.18 1.61 5.36
C VAL A 89 -2.52 2.45 6.58
N GLU A 90 -1.50 3.08 7.18
CA GLU A 90 -1.64 3.95 8.36
C GLU A 90 -0.82 5.22 8.15
N PRO A 91 -1.25 6.39 8.67
CA PRO A 91 -0.44 7.61 8.67
C PRO A 91 0.86 7.40 9.47
N SER A 92 1.96 7.98 8.99
CA SER A 92 3.27 7.95 9.66
C SER A 92 3.76 9.37 9.96
N GLU A 93 4.53 9.54 11.04
CA GLU A 93 5.17 10.81 11.42
C GLU A 93 6.42 11.14 10.55
N GLY A 94 6.79 10.23 9.63
CA GLY A 94 7.97 10.36 8.78
C GLY A 94 9.24 9.79 9.43
N LEU A 95 10.33 9.72 8.65
CA LEU A 95 11.64 9.38 9.20
C LEU A 95 12.18 10.61 9.94
N SER A 96 12.57 10.44 11.20
CA SER A 96 13.29 11.47 11.94
C SER A 96 14.62 11.76 11.26
N GLU A 97 14.97 13.04 11.05
CA GLU A 97 16.22 13.47 10.41
C GLU A 97 17.51 13.03 11.16
N GLU A 98 17.39 12.28 12.27
CA GLU A 98 18.47 11.86 13.15
C GLU A 98 19.05 10.46 12.82
N ASP A 99 18.44 9.68 11.92
CA ASP A 99 18.87 8.29 11.61
C ASP A 99 19.92 8.17 10.48
N ASP A 100 20.39 9.28 9.89
CA ASP A 100 21.38 9.28 8.79
C ASP A 100 22.86 9.32 9.26
N GLU A 101 23.15 9.34 10.56
CA GLU A 101 24.52 9.60 11.09
C GLU A 101 25.28 8.44 11.75
N GLU A 102 24.78 7.19 11.83
CA GLU A 102 25.54 6.12 12.49
C GLU A 102 25.55 4.76 11.77
N HIS A 103 26.07 4.71 10.54
CA HIS A 103 26.71 3.49 10.02
C HIS A 103 28.10 3.80 9.45
N ASP A 104 28.99 4.34 10.28
CA ASP A 104 30.43 4.27 10.03
C ASP A 104 30.97 2.93 10.56
N HIS A 105 31.36 2.06 9.65
CA HIS A 105 31.96 0.76 9.95
C HIS A 105 33.34 0.94 10.62
N ALA A 106 33.51 0.38 11.83
CA ALA A 106 34.81 0.09 12.41
C ALA A 106 34.83 -1.29 13.08
#